data_AF-A0A2J6P2E1-F1
#
_entry.id   AF-A0A2J6P2E1-F1
#
_cell.length_a   1.000
_cell.length_b   1.000
_cell.length_c   1.000
_cell.angle_alpha   90.00
_cell.angle_beta   90.00
_cell.angle_gamma   90.00
#
_symmetry.space_group_name_H-M   'P 1'
#
loop_
_entity.id
_entity.type
_entity.pdbx_description
1 polymer ?
#
loop_
_entity_poly.entity_id
_entity_poly.type
_entity_poly.pdbx_seq_one_letter_code
_entity_poly.pdbx_strand_id
1 'polypeptide(L)'
;MSKIISYQQNYDGTFSVVIDGVDLGNKDTLLLDNNIDVDVDVKVIDPFSITGKQRRLIFALCNDIEDYTGQPRDYMRYLFQDFVTFYYGQVIDAIIEWVFKNRIPIKYKTSDLMKDNKAFLYWATVTRHCVICGTERADLAHYEAVGRGMNRNKMNHYDKHVLALCRQHHNEQHAIGVKSFDDKYHLHNSWIKVDKKLNKMLKGEKHQ
;
A
#
# COMPACT_ATOMS: atom_id res chain seq x y z
N MET A 1 -13.55 -8.59 16.34
CA MET A 1 -13.17 -9.62 15.34
C MET A 1 -12.87 -10.88 16.10
N SER A 2 -13.55 -11.96 15.76
CA SER A 2 -13.43 -13.24 16.46
C SER A 2 -12.04 -13.83 16.23
N LYS A 3 -11.45 -14.45 17.25
CA LYS A 3 -10.08 -14.97 17.20
C LYS A 3 -10.03 -16.35 17.84
N ILE A 4 -9.25 -17.26 17.26
CA ILE A 4 -8.92 -18.52 17.94
C ILE A 4 -7.92 -18.19 19.05
N ILE A 5 -8.29 -18.51 20.29
CA ILE A 5 -7.45 -18.25 21.48
C ILE A 5 -6.80 -19.54 22.02
N SER A 6 -7.35 -20.70 21.67
CA SER A 6 -6.83 -22.01 22.04
C SER A 6 -7.21 -23.05 20.98
N TYR A 7 -6.37 -24.06 20.81
CA TYR A 7 -6.63 -25.20 19.93
C TYR A 7 -5.97 -26.48 20.45
N GLN A 8 -6.60 -27.62 20.22
CA GLN A 8 -6.08 -28.95 20.51
C GLN A 8 -6.30 -29.88 19.31
N GLN A 9 -5.27 -30.65 18.96
CA GLN A 9 -5.38 -31.65 17.90
C GLN A 9 -5.98 -32.95 18.45
N ASN A 10 -6.97 -33.48 17.74
CA ASN A 10 -7.64 -34.73 18.04
C ASN A 10 -6.88 -35.91 17.40
N TYR A 11 -7.16 -37.13 17.85
CA TYR A 11 -6.48 -38.36 17.36
C TYR A 11 -6.70 -38.64 15.87
N ASP A 12 -7.82 -38.19 15.31
CA ASP A 12 -8.17 -38.31 13.90
C ASP A 12 -7.54 -37.22 13.01
N GLY A 13 -6.75 -36.32 13.60
CA GLY A 13 -6.12 -35.21 12.91
C GLY A 13 -6.99 -33.94 12.79
N THR A 14 -8.23 -33.96 13.28
CA THR A 14 -9.08 -32.76 13.38
C THR A 14 -8.65 -31.87 14.56
N PHE A 15 -9.20 -30.66 14.66
CA PHE A 15 -8.86 -29.73 15.74
C PHE A 15 -10.10 -29.28 16.49
N SER A 16 -10.02 -29.31 17.82
CA SER A 16 -10.97 -28.64 18.70
C SER A 16 -10.45 -27.24 19.00
N VAL A 17 -11.24 -26.19 18.72
CA VAL A 17 -10.80 -24.79 18.84
C VAL A 17 -11.73 -23.97 19.74
N VAL A 18 -11.17 -23.03 20.50
CA VAL A 18 -11.92 -22.05 21.28
C VAL A 18 -11.80 -20.69 20.58
N ILE A 19 -12.94 -20.11 20.21
CA ILE A 19 -13.02 -18.83 19.50
C ILE A 19 -13.57 -17.76 20.45
N ASP A 20 -12.81 -16.69 20.65
CA ASP A 20 -13.22 -15.52 21.42
C ASP A 20 -13.91 -14.47 20.54
N GLY A 21 -14.85 -13.71 21.13
CA GLY A 21 -15.53 -12.59 20.48
C GLY A 21 -16.46 -13.00 19.33
N VAL A 22 -17.16 -14.13 19.44
CA VAL A 22 -18.25 -14.54 18.53
C VAL A 22 -19.55 -13.88 19.00
N ASP A 23 -20.32 -13.33 18.07
CA ASP A 23 -21.64 -12.77 18.35
C ASP A 23 -22.69 -13.88 18.25
N LEU A 24 -23.44 -14.12 19.32
CA LEU A 24 -24.46 -15.16 19.41
C LEU A 24 -25.83 -14.51 19.61
N GLY A 25 -26.82 -14.91 18.82
CA GLY A 25 -28.18 -14.43 18.97
C GLY A 25 -28.90 -15.09 20.14
N ASN A 26 -30.01 -14.48 20.60
CA ASN A 26 -30.84 -15.02 21.70
C ASN A 26 -31.33 -16.45 21.46
N LYS A 27 -31.52 -16.85 20.19
CA LYS A 27 -31.93 -18.22 19.84
C LYS A 27 -30.78 -19.20 20.02
N ASP A 28 -29.56 -18.79 19.69
CA ASP A 28 -28.36 -19.64 19.74
C ASP A 28 -27.97 -19.89 21.19
N THR A 29 -27.99 -18.84 22.02
CA THR A 29 -27.76 -18.97 23.47
C THR A 29 -28.81 -19.86 24.13
N LEU A 30 -30.09 -19.75 23.73
CA LEU A 30 -31.16 -20.59 24.27
C LEU A 30 -30.97 -22.08 23.94
N LEU A 31 -30.47 -22.40 22.74
CA LEU A 31 -30.17 -23.80 22.36
C LEU A 31 -29.02 -24.35 23.21
N LEU A 32 -27.93 -23.58 23.35
CA LEU A 32 -26.76 -23.95 24.14
C LEU A 32 -27.09 -24.11 25.63
N ASP A 33 -27.88 -23.20 26.20
CA ASP A 33 -28.33 -23.26 27.60
C ASP A 33 -29.19 -24.51 27.89
N ASN A 34 -29.85 -25.06 26.86
CA ASN A 34 -30.63 -26.30 26.94
C ASN A 34 -29.84 -27.53 26.47
N ASN A 35 -28.51 -27.42 26.35
CA ASN A 35 -27.62 -28.52 25.99
C ASN A 35 -27.91 -29.10 24.58
N ILE A 36 -28.40 -28.26 23.67
CA ILE A 36 -28.62 -28.57 22.26
C ILE A 36 -27.47 -28.00 21.45
N ASP A 37 -26.80 -28.86 20.68
CA ASP A 37 -25.69 -28.47 19.83
C ASP A 37 -26.14 -27.54 18.70
N VAL A 38 -25.31 -26.54 18.39
CA VAL A 38 -25.51 -25.60 17.29
C VAL A 38 -24.37 -25.77 16.30
N ASP A 39 -24.69 -26.20 15.08
CA ASP A 39 -23.72 -26.31 14.00
C ASP A 39 -23.23 -24.92 13.56
N VAL A 40 -21.92 -24.81 13.32
CA VAL A 40 -21.27 -23.55 12.92
C VAL A 40 -20.37 -23.74 11.71
N ASP A 41 -20.44 -22.81 10.76
CA ASP A 41 -19.50 -22.72 9.65
C ASP A 41 -18.27 -21.91 10.08
N VAL A 42 -17.16 -22.59 10.38
CA VAL A 42 -15.90 -21.93 10.74
C VAL A 42 -15.03 -21.76 9.49
N LYS A 43 -14.88 -20.50 9.04
CA LYS A 43 -13.93 -20.14 7.98
C LYS A 43 -12.70 -19.46 8.57
N VAL A 44 -11.58 -20.17 8.62
CA VAL A 44 -10.29 -19.58 8.98
C VAL A 44 -9.90 -18.55 7.92
N ILE A 45 -9.73 -17.30 8.35
CA ILE A 45 -9.28 -16.23 7.47
C ILE A 45 -7.76 -16.35 7.38
N ASP A 46 -7.25 -16.73 6.21
CA ASP A 46 -5.82 -16.63 5.91
C ASP A 46 -5.45 -15.14 5.85
N PRO A 47 -4.62 -14.62 6.79
CA PRO A 47 -4.21 -13.23 6.78
C PRO A 47 -3.35 -12.86 5.57
N PHE A 48 -2.80 -13.85 4.86
CA PHE A 48 -2.04 -13.68 3.63
C PHE A 48 -2.90 -13.81 2.37
N SER A 49 -4.19 -14.16 2.51
CA SER A 49 -5.10 -14.20 1.37
C SER A 49 -5.36 -12.79 0.82
N ILE A 50 -5.35 -12.67 -0.50
CA ILE A 50 -5.56 -11.39 -1.19
C ILE A 50 -7.00 -10.93 -0.93
N THR A 51 -7.16 -9.78 -0.30
CA THR A 51 -8.46 -9.16 -0.05
C THR A 51 -9.15 -8.75 -1.36
N GLY A 52 -10.48 -8.59 -1.35
CA GLY A 52 -11.22 -8.12 -2.53
C GLY A 52 -10.75 -6.75 -3.05
N LYS A 53 -10.31 -5.85 -2.17
CA LYS A 53 -9.72 -4.54 -2.55
C LYS A 53 -8.39 -4.73 -3.27
N GLN A 54 -7.51 -5.57 -2.73
CA GLN A 54 -6.23 -5.90 -3.35
C GLN A 54 -6.42 -6.58 -4.71
N ARG A 55 -7.37 -7.51 -4.82
CA ARG A 55 -7.72 -8.15 -6.10
C ARG A 55 -8.14 -7.11 -7.13
N ARG A 56 -9.10 -6.22 -6.81
CA ARG A 56 -9.52 -5.15 -7.73
C ARG A 56 -8.35 -4.26 -8.18
N LEU A 57 -7.43 -3.95 -7.27
CA LEU A 57 -6.24 -3.17 -7.59
C LEU A 57 -5.31 -3.90 -8.57
N ILE A 58 -5.03 -5.19 -8.34
CA ILE A 58 -4.21 -6.01 -9.26
C ILE A 58 -4.81 -6.00 -10.67
N PHE A 59 -6.13 -6.23 -10.78
CA PHE A 59 -6.80 -6.21 -12.08
C PHE A 59 -6.75 -4.83 -12.75
N ALA A 60 -6.96 -3.76 -11.99
CA ALA A 60 -6.88 -2.40 -12.51
C ALA A 60 -5.47 -2.06 -13.04
N LEU A 61 -4.43 -2.42 -12.29
CA LEU A 61 -3.04 -2.20 -12.72
C LEU A 61 -2.69 -3.03 -13.96
N CYS A 62 -3.04 -4.31 -14.00
CA CYS A 62 -2.78 -5.12 -15.19
C CYS A 62 -3.57 -4.66 -16.43
N ASN A 63 -4.78 -4.10 -16.25
CA ASN A 63 -5.51 -3.47 -17.36
C ASN A 63 -4.78 -2.22 -17.88
N ASP A 64 -4.27 -1.36 -16.99
CA ASP A 64 -3.52 -0.16 -17.39
C ASP A 64 -2.22 -0.55 -18.15
N ILE A 65 -1.59 -1.66 -17.76
CA ILE A 65 -0.46 -2.24 -18.50
C ILE A 65 -0.89 -2.72 -19.88
N GLU A 66 -1.99 -3.47 -19.97
CA GLU A 66 -2.51 -4.01 -21.24
C GLU A 66 -2.86 -2.88 -22.22
N ASP A 67 -3.58 -1.86 -21.74
CA ASP A 67 -3.98 -0.72 -22.56
C ASP A 67 -2.79 0.04 -23.15
N TYR A 68 -1.67 0.10 -22.43
CA TYR A 68 -0.47 0.83 -22.87
C TYR A 68 0.49 -0.03 -23.72
N THR A 69 0.67 -1.29 -23.35
CA THR A 69 1.71 -2.15 -23.93
C THR A 69 1.18 -3.20 -24.91
N GLY A 70 -0.13 -3.45 -24.91
CA GLY A 70 -0.76 -4.57 -25.60
C GLY A 70 -0.48 -5.94 -24.97
N GLN A 71 0.25 -6.01 -23.86
CA GLN A 71 0.51 -7.27 -23.16
C GLN A 71 -0.77 -7.73 -22.45
N PRO A 72 -1.27 -8.96 -22.70
CA PRO A 72 -2.53 -9.41 -22.12
C PRO A 72 -2.50 -9.35 -20.59
N ARG A 73 -3.55 -8.79 -19.97
CA ARG A 73 -3.66 -8.66 -18.51
C ARG A 73 -3.42 -9.98 -17.79
N ASP A 74 -3.97 -11.08 -18.29
CA ASP A 74 -3.85 -12.37 -17.64
C ASP A 74 -2.42 -12.90 -17.69
N TYR A 75 -1.70 -12.68 -18.80
CA TYR A 75 -0.27 -12.98 -18.90
C TYR A 75 0.53 -12.18 -17.86
N MET A 76 0.32 -10.86 -17.81
CA MET A 76 1.01 -10.01 -16.83
C MET A 76 0.71 -10.43 -15.39
N ARG A 77 -0.55 -10.75 -15.08
CA ARG A 77 -0.95 -11.23 -13.76
C ARG A 77 -0.22 -12.52 -13.37
N TYR A 78 -0.13 -13.50 -14.27
CA TYR A 78 0.62 -14.73 -14.01
C TYR A 78 2.10 -14.45 -13.82
N LEU A 79 2.70 -13.60 -14.66
CA LEU A 79 4.11 -13.23 -14.54
C LEU A 79 4.43 -12.59 -13.19
N PHE A 80 3.59 -11.68 -12.69
CA PHE A 80 3.81 -11.06 -11.37
C PHE A 80 3.59 -12.04 -10.22
N GLN A 81 2.63 -12.97 -10.34
CA GLN A 81 2.41 -14.02 -9.35
C GLN A 81 3.60 -14.96 -9.27
N ASP A 82 4.14 -15.38 -10.41
CA ASP A 82 5.31 -16.25 -10.49
C ASP A 82 6.57 -15.56 -9.94
N PHE A 83 6.82 -14.32 -10.35
CA PHE A 83 7.93 -13.50 -9.85
C PHE A 83 7.93 -13.39 -8.33
N VAL A 84 6.78 -13.11 -7.72
CA VAL A 84 6.66 -12.98 -6.27
C VAL A 84 6.77 -14.31 -5.55
N THR A 85 6.26 -15.39 -6.14
CA THR A 85 6.41 -16.74 -5.58
C THR A 85 7.88 -17.12 -5.46
N PHE A 86 8.70 -16.72 -6.44
CA PHE A 86 10.14 -16.95 -6.41
C PHE A 86 10.89 -16.04 -5.42
N TYR A 87 10.49 -14.77 -5.29
CA TYR A 87 11.22 -13.76 -4.51
C TYR A 87 10.62 -13.41 -3.12
N TYR A 88 9.57 -14.10 -2.66
CA TYR A 88 8.87 -13.86 -1.38
C TYR A 88 8.48 -12.37 -1.15
N GLY A 89 7.72 -11.79 -2.08
CA GLY A 89 7.23 -10.41 -2.02
C GLY A 89 5.70 -10.26 -1.92
N GLN A 90 5.19 -9.03 -2.02
CA GLN A 90 3.76 -8.77 -2.27
C GLN A 90 3.53 -8.48 -3.76
N VAL A 91 2.58 -9.18 -4.39
CA VAL A 91 2.26 -9.04 -5.82
C VAL A 91 1.97 -7.60 -6.23
N ILE A 92 1.24 -6.85 -5.40
CA ILE A 92 0.89 -5.45 -5.68
C ILE A 92 2.15 -4.56 -5.74
N ASP A 93 3.08 -4.74 -4.82
CA ASP A 93 4.29 -3.93 -4.76
C ASP A 93 5.16 -4.15 -6.01
N ALA A 94 5.26 -5.40 -6.47
CA ALA A 94 5.96 -5.76 -7.71
C ALA A 94 5.31 -5.13 -8.95
N ILE A 95 3.96 -5.14 -9.03
CA ILE A 95 3.24 -4.50 -10.13
C ILE A 95 3.46 -2.98 -10.12
N ILE A 96 3.34 -2.35 -8.96
CA ILE A 96 3.53 -0.89 -8.78
C ILE A 96 4.95 -0.50 -9.20
N GLU A 97 5.96 -1.22 -8.72
CA GLU A 97 7.36 -1.00 -9.12
C GLU A 97 7.52 -1.07 -10.64
N TRP A 98 6.96 -2.11 -11.27
CA TRP A 98 7.05 -2.31 -12.70
C TRP A 98 6.36 -1.18 -13.48
N VAL A 99 5.15 -0.79 -13.06
CA VAL A 99 4.37 0.31 -13.64
C VAL A 99 5.16 1.61 -13.64
N PHE A 100 5.77 1.96 -12.51
CA PHE A 100 6.55 3.19 -12.39
C PHE A 100 7.87 3.14 -13.17
N LYS A 101 8.59 2.01 -13.13
CA LYS A 101 9.85 1.84 -13.89
C LYS A 101 9.63 1.91 -15.40
N ASN A 102 8.52 1.38 -15.89
CA ASN A 102 8.17 1.37 -17.30
C ASN A 102 7.32 2.57 -17.73
N ARG A 103 7.05 3.52 -16.83
CA ARG A 103 6.25 4.73 -17.08
C ARG A 103 4.88 4.42 -17.70
N ILE A 104 4.23 3.40 -17.17
CA ILE A 104 2.89 3.01 -17.60
C ILE A 104 1.92 4.10 -17.13
N PRO A 105 1.12 4.73 -18.03
CA PRO A 105 0.10 5.67 -17.64
C PRO A 105 -0.96 4.98 -16.77
N ILE A 106 -1.18 5.50 -15.56
CA ILE A 106 -2.16 4.96 -14.61
C ILE A 106 -3.45 5.76 -14.73
N LYS A 107 -4.60 5.09 -14.86
CA LYS A 107 -5.91 5.79 -14.87
C LYS A 107 -6.20 6.40 -13.50
N TYR A 108 -6.92 7.52 -13.48
CA TYR A 108 -7.31 8.20 -12.23
C TYR A 108 -7.95 7.24 -11.21
N LYS A 109 -8.87 6.37 -11.67
CA LYS A 109 -9.52 5.37 -10.81
C LYS A 109 -8.54 4.36 -10.20
N THR A 110 -7.52 3.95 -10.94
CA THR A 110 -6.47 3.04 -10.46
C THR A 110 -5.57 3.75 -9.44
N SER A 111 -5.17 5.00 -9.73
CA SER A 111 -4.40 5.84 -8.81
C SER A 111 -5.14 6.07 -7.48
N ASP A 112 -6.45 6.33 -7.54
CA ASP A 112 -7.29 6.52 -6.36
C ASP A 112 -7.31 5.30 -5.42
N LEU A 113 -7.28 4.08 -5.98
CA LEU A 113 -7.19 2.84 -5.19
C LEU A 113 -5.85 2.68 -4.44
N MET A 114 -4.82 3.43 -4.83
CA MET A 114 -3.44 3.31 -4.31
C MET A 114 -3.00 4.47 -3.43
N LYS A 115 -3.84 5.49 -3.20
CA LYS A 115 -3.44 6.72 -2.49
C LYS A 115 -2.78 6.48 -1.12
N ASP A 116 -3.22 5.45 -0.40
CA ASP A 116 -2.66 5.08 0.92
C ASP A 116 -1.65 3.91 0.84
N ASN A 117 -1.35 3.41 -0.35
CA ASN A 117 -0.41 2.30 -0.53
C ASN A 117 1.03 2.81 -0.42
N LYS A 118 1.78 2.28 0.56
CA LYS A 118 3.17 2.69 0.82
C LYS A 118 4.11 2.44 -0.36
N ALA A 119 3.94 1.35 -1.09
CA ALA A 119 4.76 1.08 -2.28
C ALA A 119 4.45 2.08 -3.40
N PHE A 120 3.17 2.44 -3.60
CA PHE A 120 2.79 3.51 -4.53
C PHE A 120 3.44 4.84 -4.16
N LEU A 121 3.29 5.28 -2.91
CA LEU A 121 3.85 6.54 -2.42
C LEU A 121 5.38 6.56 -2.57
N TYR A 122 6.04 5.45 -2.24
CA TYR A 122 7.49 5.30 -2.40
C TYR A 122 7.91 5.38 -3.88
N TRP A 123 7.31 4.59 -4.76
CA TRP A 123 7.70 4.54 -6.17
C TRP A 123 7.33 5.79 -6.94
N ALA A 124 6.19 6.42 -6.65
CA ALA A 124 5.84 7.75 -7.17
C ALA A 124 6.90 8.79 -6.75
N THR A 125 7.32 8.75 -5.48
CA THR A 125 8.35 9.65 -4.95
C THR A 125 9.71 9.44 -5.63
N VAL A 126 10.14 8.19 -5.75
CA VAL A 126 11.41 7.81 -6.39
C VAL A 126 11.43 8.12 -7.88
N THR A 127 10.32 7.94 -8.59
CA THR A 127 10.23 8.19 -10.03
C THR A 127 9.78 9.61 -10.38
N ARG A 128 9.63 10.49 -9.37
CA ARG A 128 9.24 11.90 -9.53
C ARG A 128 7.87 12.09 -10.19
N HIS A 129 6.89 11.27 -9.81
CA HIS A 129 5.48 11.48 -10.15
C HIS A 129 4.77 12.10 -8.94
N CYS A 130 3.99 13.16 -9.17
CA CYS A 130 3.23 13.79 -8.10
C CYS A 130 2.24 12.79 -7.47
N VAL A 131 2.30 12.60 -6.16
CA VAL A 131 1.42 11.65 -5.46
C VAL A 131 -0.05 12.05 -5.46
N ILE A 132 -0.36 13.31 -5.80
CA ILE A 132 -1.72 13.84 -5.88
C ILE A 132 -2.33 13.66 -7.27
N CYS A 133 -1.60 14.07 -8.32
CA CYS A 133 -2.14 14.16 -9.68
C CYS A 133 -1.37 13.34 -10.73
N GLY A 134 -0.30 12.66 -10.35
CA GLY A 134 0.50 11.82 -11.24
C GLY A 134 1.45 12.57 -12.20
N THR A 135 1.43 13.92 -12.23
CA THR A 135 2.30 14.71 -13.11
C THR A 135 3.78 14.39 -12.87
N GLU A 136 4.49 14.08 -13.96
CA GLU A 136 5.92 13.79 -13.95
C GLU A 136 6.79 15.01 -13.58
N ARG A 137 8.08 14.75 -13.31
CA ARG A 137 9.09 15.75 -12.97
C ARG A 137 8.74 16.54 -11.71
N ALA A 138 8.10 15.86 -10.76
CA ALA A 138 7.77 16.40 -9.47
C ALA A 138 9.02 16.71 -8.63
N ASP A 139 8.92 17.75 -7.81
CA ASP A 139 9.90 18.09 -6.80
C ASP A 139 9.76 17.13 -5.61
N LEU A 140 10.85 16.93 -4.86
CA LEU A 140 10.77 16.26 -3.56
C LEU A 140 10.44 17.32 -2.52
N ALA A 141 9.19 17.30 -2.08
CA ALA A 141 8.71 18.13 -0.99
C ALA A 141 9.13 17.52 0.33
N HIS A 142 9.53 18.37 1.29
CA HIS A 142 9.82 17.95 2.66
C HIS A 142 8.59 18.15 3.54
N TYR A 143 8.36 17.21 4.46
CA TYR A 143 7.39 17.36 5.53
C TYR A 143 7.91 18.38 6.57
N GLU A 144 9.14 18.17 7.03
CA GLU A 144 9.80 19.08 7.96
C GLU A 144 10.49 20.23 7.22
N ALA A 145 10.43 21.44 7.79
CA ALA A 145 11.13 22.59 7.23
C ALA A 145 12.66 22.35 7.20
N VAL A 146 13.27 22.56 6.03
CA VAL A 146 14.73 22.62 5.89
C VAL A 146 15.17 24.06 6.15
N GLY A 147 15.93 24.27 7.22
CA GLY A 147 16.32 25.61 7.68
C GLY A 147 17.12 26.41 6.64
N ARG A 148 16.92 27.73 6.64
CA ARG A 148 17.42 28.70 5.63
C ARG A 148 18.95 28.73 5.45
N GLY A 149 19.72 28.19 6.40
CA GLY A 149 21.19 28.08 6.35
C GLY A 149 21.73 26.71 5.94
N MET A 150 20.86 25.71 5.71
CA MET A 150 21.29 24.35 5.38
C MET A 150 21.38 24.16 3.87
N ASN A 151 22.53 23.68 3.40
CA ASN A 151 22.67 23.30 2.00
C ASN A 151 22.06 21.90 1.78
N ARG A 152 20.86 21.87 1.19
CA ARG A 152 20.13 20.62 0.88
C ARG A 152 20.95 19.61 0.07
N ASN A 153 21.91 20.07 -0.73
CA ASN A 153 22.75 19.20 -1.55
C ASN A 153 23.89 18.54 -0.74
N LYS A 154 24.17 19.01 0.47
CA LYS A 154 25.28 18.53 1.31
C LYS A 154 24.80 17.88 2.60
N MET A 155 23.69 18.34 3.17
CA MET A 155 23.15 17.80 4.40
C MET A 155 22.65 16.36 4.25
N ASN A 156 22.59 15.64 5.36
CA ASN A 156 21.92 14.35 5.40
C ASN A 156 20.42 14.56 5.67
N HIS A 157 19.57 13.78 5.01
CA HIS A 157 18.11 13.91 5.09
C HIS A 157 17.43 12.73 5.81
N TYR A 158 18.17 11.77 6.39
CA TYR A 158 17.59 10.57 7.01
C TYR A 158 16.60 10.83 8.16
N ASP A 159 16.65 12.02 8.78
CA ASP A 159 15.72 12.48 9.81
C ASP A 159 14.48 13.16 9.24
N LYS A 160 14.33 13.20 7.91
CA LYS A 160 13.25 13.87 7.20
C LYS A 160 12.30 12.88 6.53
N HIS A 161 11.12 13.39 6.20
CA HIS A 161 10.15 12.71 5.37
C HIS A 161 9.86 13.52 4.10
N VAL A 162 9.61 12.81 3.01
CA VAL A 162 9.40 13.42 1.69
C VAL A 162 8.30 12.75 0.89
N LEU A 163 7.74 13.53 -0.04
CA LEU A 163 6.84 13.07 -1.09
C LEU A 163 7.18 13.76 -2.41
N ALA A 164 6.89 13.13 -3.53
CA ALA A 164 6.94 13.82 -4.82
C ALA A 164 5.69 14.66 -5.02
N LEU A 165 5.85 15.97 -5.18
CA LEU A 165 4.79 16.92 -5.50
C LEU A 165 5.15 17.71 -6.76
N CYS A 166 4.22 17.82 -7.71
CA CYS A 166 4.42 18.69 -8.87
C CYS A 166 4.50 20.15 -8.40
N ARG A 167 5.01 21.04 -9.26
CA ARG A 167 5.22 22.45 -8.92
C ARG A 167 3.98 23.12 -8.32
N GLN A 168 2.81 22.83 -8.86
CA GLN A 168 1.53 23.35 -8.37
C GLN A 168 1.26 22.92 -6.93
N HIS A 169 1.23 21.61 -6.66
CA HIS A 169 0.94 21.07 -5.33
C HIS A 169 2.05 21.37 -4.31
N HIS A 170 3.32 21.43 -4.74
CA HIS A 170 4.43 21.78 -3.86
C HIS A 170 4.36 23.26 -3.43
N ASN A 171 4.03 24.17 -4.36
CA ASN A 171 3.82 25.57 -4.03
C ASN A 171 2.57 25.75 -3.15
N GLU A 172 1.51 24.99 -3.40
CA GLU A 172 0.32 24.99 -2.56
C GLU A 172 0.65 24.57 -1.12
N GLN A 173 1.40 23.48 -0.94
CA GLN A 173 1.89 23.05 0.38
C GLN A 173 2.65 24.17 1.09
N HIS A 174 3.53 24.89 0.39
CA HIS A 174 4.22 26.05 0.96
C HIS A 174 3.26 27.19 1.36
N ALA A 175 2.19 27.42 0.59
CA ALA A 175 1.24 28.49 0.81
C ALA A 175 0.31 28.23 1.99
N ILE A 176 -0.23 27.01 2.12
CA ILE A 176 -1.23 26.67 3.16
C ILE A 176 -0.61 25.98 4.39
N GLY A 177 0.66 25.59 4.31
CA GLY A 177 1.36 24.83 5.34
C GLY A 177 1.07 23.32 5.26
N VAL A 178 2.02 22.53 5.75
CA VAL A 178 2.02 21.06 5.59
C VAL A 178 0.82 20.40 6.25
N LYS A 179 0.42 20.84 7.46
CA LYS A 179 -0.75 20.28 8.16
C LYS A 179 -2.05 20.48 7.38
N SER A 180 -2.31 21.71 6.90
CA SER A 180 -3.49 22.01 6.09
C SER A 180 -3.49 21.26 4.76
N PHE A 181 -2.30 21.07 4.18
CA PHE A 181 -2.12 20.27 2.97
C PHE A 181 -2.43 18.79 3.21
N ASP A 182 -1.98 18.24 4.33
CA ASP A 182 -2.27 16.87 4.74
C ASP A 182 -3.75 16.65 5.03
N ASP A 183 -4.45 17.62 5.62
CA ASP A 183 -5.90 17.58 5.80
C ASP A 183 -6.64 17.56 4.46
N LYS A 184 -6.23 18.43 3.53
CA LYS A 184 -6.88 18.58 2.22
C LYS A 184 -6.73 17.34 1.35
N TYR A 185 -5.58 16.67 1.40
CA TYR A 185 -5.24 15.53 0.55
C TYR A 185 -5.16 14.19 1.28
N HIS A 186 -5.51 14.16 2.58
CA HIS A 186 -5.47 13.00 3.46
C HIS A 186 -4.08 12.32 3.56
N LEU A 187 -3.02 13.11 3.74
CA LEU A 187 -1.61 12.63 3.70
C LEU A 187 -0.95 12.40 5.07
N HIS A 188 -1.68 12.51 6.18
CA HIS A 188 -1.13 12.46 7.55
C HIS A 188 -0.19 11.29 7.84
N ASN A 189 -0.40 10.14 7.17
CA ASN A 189 0.39 8.92 7.35
C ASN A 189 1.15 8.48 6.08
N SER A 190 1.26 9.38 5.10
CA SER A 190 1.72 9.07 3.74
C SER A 190 3.19 9.44 3.50
N TRP A 191 3.74 10.36 4.29
CA TRP A 191 5.10 10.86 4.10
C TRP A 191 6.16 9.79 4.27
N ILE A 192 7.07 9.67 3.30
CA ILE A 192 8.05 8.60 3.24
C ILE A 192 9.33 9.02 3.97
N LYS A 193 9.73 8.24 4.98
CA LYS A 193 11.01 8.45 5.65
C LYS A 193 12.15 8.28 4.63
N VAL A 194 13.06 9.25 4.60
CA VAL A 194 14.16 9.25 3.66
C VAL A 194 15.08 8.04 3.93
N ASP A 195 15.26 7.22 2.90
CA ASP A 195 16.21 6.11 2.88
C ASP A 195 17.51 6.50 2.14
N LYS A 196 18.40 5.53 1.95
CA LYS A 196 19.67 5.75 1.23
C LYS A 196 19.44 6.26 -0.20
N LYS A 197 18.39 5.80 -0.89
CA LYS A 197 18.10 6.17 -2.28
C LYS A 197 17.57 7.60 -2.35
N LEU A 198 16.57 7.93 -1.53
CA LEU A 198 15.98 9.26 -1.44
C LEU A 198 16.99 10.30 -0.95
N ASN A 199 17.88 9.95 -0.02
CA ASN A 199 18.94 10.87 0.43
C ASN A 199 19.88 11.27 -0.73
N LYS A 200 20.26 10.31 -1.58
CA LYS A 200 21.04 10.59 -2.80
C LYS A 200 20.27 11.48 -3.78
N MET A 201 18.98 11.20 -3.99
CA MET A 201 18.11 12.04 -4.83
C MET A 201 18.04 13.48 -4.34
N LEU A 202 17.87 13.68 -3.03
CA LEU A 202 17.78 15.00 -2.40
C LEU A 202 19.10 15.76 -2.46
N LYS A 203 20.23 15.05 -2.49
CA LYS A 203 21.56 15.63 -2.69
C LYS A 203 21.88 15.99 -4.14
N GLY A 204 21.04 15.57 -5.09
CA GLY A 204 21.30 15.72 -6.52
C GLY A 204 22.38 14.77 -7.06
N GLU A 205 22.68 13.69 -6.34
CA GLU A 205 23.57 12.64 -6.82
C GLU A 205 22.88 11.88 -7.98
N LYS A 206 23.60 11.64 -9.08
CA LYS A 206 23.05 10.89 -10.23
C LYS A 206 22.78 9.43 -9.81
N HIS A 207 21.63 8.91 -10.22
CA HIS A 207 21.35 7.47 -10.17
C HIS A 207 22.09 6.78 -11.32
N GLN A 208 22.82 5.71 -11.00
CA GLN A 208 23.12 4.63 -11.95
C GLN A 208 21.87 3.78 -12.14
#